data_AF-A0A8J7DE88-F1
#
_entry.id   AF-A0A8J7DE88-F1
#
_cell.length_a   1.000
_cell.length_b   1.000
_cell.length_c   1.000
_cell.angle_alpha   90.00
_cell.angle_beta   90.00
_cell.angle_gamma   90.00
#
_symmetry.space_group_name_H-M   'P 1'
#
loop_
_entity.id
_entity.type
_entity.pdbx_description
1 polymer ?
#
loop_
_entity_poly.entity_id
_entity_poly.type
_entity_poly.pdbx_seq_one_letter_code
_entity_poly.pdbx_strand_id
1 'polypeptide(L)'
;MNDQLKRSEILKQELYDFVLDADGALATALESYSADRLKHWSATNLQGISRSELAIDMFLTEGRAGDQSVLDIFLQDKTSLPQADQTLVKGWKNTFNGLFKVLQVPEEGATGRYELMNWLTEKRYWVEPNGAQLAEELSRLSPGEIVVTRLLPIAATDWTFSGPLMLLGKLGKPKLAVAIGNFKNWFPRYLYGDAPELLEEAWDSVERFHHDFVDFFGGDRVTLSGYELNKKLQEYQDIITQRRLEEAGVDGSKSLQEIAAQSGVSEEELAESVESLGADGDQVSRLLKNKKAVKMAMPSINLPDDLRRAEAVTVFVHPRWGQTFLKDYGRLIQLFEATDDESAAKLDQMIQKYLKDDAVNAYIWHCLAKENPAPLMASLERVLDRSDLTANDLDDVLVQADKPLEPELPEIASVPIHLHNLFQEALQEVNQSSSKKKSKNKRKQKTGFAV
;
A
#
# COMPACT_ATOMS: atom_id res chain seq x y z
N MET A 1 24.17 -20.80 18.13
CA MET A 1 23.42 -20.07 17.09
C MET A 1 23.17 -20.94 15.86
N ASN A 2 24.20 -21.62 15.33
CA ASN A 2 24.04 -22.62 14.25
C ASN A 2 23.02 -23.74 14.61
N ASP A 3 22.93 -24.16 15.88
CA ASP A 3 21.98 -25.21 16.29
C ASP A 3 20.50 -24.77 16.24
N GLN A 4 20.22 -23.49 16.52
CA GLN A 4 18.86 -22.94 16.48
C GLN A 4 18.38 -22.74 15.04
N LEU A 5 19.27 -22.30 14.15
CA LEU A 5 19.02 -22.25 12.72
C LEU A 5 18.71 -23.65 12.17
N LYS A 6 19.57 -24.63 12.45
CA LYS A 6 19.34 -26.03 12.04
C LYS A 6 18.03 -26.59 12.58
N ARG A 7 17.70 -26.29 13.84
CA ARG A 7 16.42 -26.74 14.42
C ARG A 7 15.24 -26.07 13.71
N SER A 8 15.35 -24.79 13.39
CA SER A 8 14.35 -24.06 12.60
C SER A 8 14.17 -24.66 11.20
N GLU A 9 15.24 -25.00 10.50
CA GLU A 9 15.19 -25.66 9.18
C GLU A 9 14.47 -27.01 9.25
N ILE A 10 14.82 -27.85 10.24
CA ILE A 10 14.19 -29.16 10.44
C ILE A 10 12.69 -29.00 10.70
N LEU A 11 12.30 -28.14 11.65
CA LEU A 11 10.89 -27.93 11.98
C LEU A 11 10.11 -27.33 10.80
N LYS A 12 10.75 -26.47 10.01
CA LYS A 12 10.10 -25.85 8.85
C LYS A 12 9.85 -26.88 7.76
N GLN A 13 10.81 -27.79 7.55
CA GLN A 13 10.62 -28.92 6.64
C GLN A 13 9.51 -29.86 7.15
N GLU A 14 9.50 -30.19 8.44
CA GLU A 14 8.41 -31.00 9.04
C GLU A 14 7.03 -30.33 8.86
N LEU A 15 6.95 -29.01 8.99
CA LEU A 15 5.71 -28.25 8.76
C LEU A 15 5.31 -28.26 7.28
N TYR A 16 6.28 -28.10 6.37
CA TYR A 16 6.05 -28.17 4.93
C TYR A 16 5.50 -29.53 4.52
N ASP A 17 6.17 -30.61 4.95
CA ASP A 17 5.74 -31.99 4.68
C ASP A 17 4.36 -32.26 5.30
N PHE A 18 4.13 -31.81 6.54
CA PHE A 18 2.83 -31.92 7.21
C PHE A 18 1.69 -31.27 6.40
N VAL A 19 1.94 -30.10 5.81
CA VAL A 19 0.93 -29.39 5.00
C VAL A 19 0.72 -30.07 3.65
N LEU A 20 1.78 -30.57 2.99
CA LEU A 20 1.67 -31.21 1.68
C LEU A 20 1.08 -32.62 1.74
N ASP A 21 1.33 -33.36 2.82
CA ASP A 21 0.80 -34.71 3.03
C ASP A 21 -0.61 -34.67 3.66
N ALA A 22 -1.15 -33.49 3.96
CA ALA A 22 -2.46 -33.35 4.57
C ALA A 22 -3.59 -33.68 3.59
N ASP A 23 -4.66 -34.26 4.13
CA ASP A 23 -5.92 -34.49 3.42
C ASP A 23 -7.05 -33.63 4.03
N GLY A 24 -8.18 -33.53 3.31
CA GLY A 24 -9.40 -32.93 3.82
C GLY A 24 -9.31 -31.42 3.99
N ALA A 25 -9.70 -30.90 5.16
CA ALA A 25 -9.89 -29.46 5.37
C ALA A 25 -8.61 -28.63 5.17
N LEU A 26 -7.44 -29.17 5.56
CA LEU A 26 -6.17 -28.48 5.43
C LEU A 26 -5.70 -28.42 3.97
N ALA A 27 -5.89 -29.50 3.21
CA ALA A 27 -5.60 -29.55 1.77
C ALA A 27 -6.48 -28.54 1.00
N THR A 28 -7.80 -28.56 1.23
CA THR A 28 -8.74 -27.62 0.62
C THR A 28 -8.39 -26.16 0.94
N ALA A 29 -7.92 -25.90 2.17
CA ALA A 29 -7.48 -24.57 2.56
C ALA A 29 -6.22 -24.12 1.82
N LEU A 30 -5.23 -25.00 1.65
CA LEU A 30 -4.02 -24.72 0.88
C LEU A 30 -4.35 -24.43 -0.58
N GLU A 31 -5.21 -25.23 -1.21
CA GLU A 31 -5.65 -25.04 -2.60
C GLU A 31 -6.37 -23.69 -2.76
N SER A 32 -7.31 -23.39 -1.88
CA SER A 32 -8.09 -22.14 -1.92
C SER A 32 -7.20 -20.93 -1.70
N TYR A 33 -6.30 -20.98 -0.71
CA TYR A 33 -5.34 -19.91 -0.44
C TYR A 33 -4.39 -19.70 -1.62
N SER A 34 -3.87 -20.78 -2.20
CA SER A 34 -2.97 -20.71 -3.34
C SER A 34 -3.65 -20.14 -4.57
N ALA A 35 -4.89 -20.57 -4.86
CA ALA A 35 -5.68 -20.04 -5.97
C ALA A 35 -5.95 -18.54 -5.83
N ASP A 36 -6.34 -18.08 -4.63
CA ASP A 36 -6.56 -16.67 -4.32
C ASP A 36 -5.28 -15.84 -4.54
N ARG A 37 -4.15 -16.27 -3.97
CA ARG A 37 -2.86 -15.57 -4.13
C ARG A 37 -2.39 -15.53 -5.57
N LEU A 38 -2.51 -16.63 -6.30
CA LEU A 38 -2.13 -16.69 -7.71
C LEU A 38 -3.01 -15.80 -8.60
N LYS A 39 -4.33 -15.76 -8.34
CA LYS A 39 -5.25 -14.83 -9.02
C LYS A 39 -4.82 -13.39 -8.79
N HIS A 40 -4.61 -13.01 -7.52
CA HIS A 40 -4.17 -11.67 -7.16
C HIS A 40 -2.82 -11.29 -7.80
N TRP A 41 -1.80 -12.13 -7.69
CA TRP A 41 -0.47 -11.88 -8.27
C TRP A 41 -0.43 -11.90 -9.79
N SER A 42 -1.38 -12.59 -10.43
CA SER A 42 -1.58 -12.47 -11.87
C SER A 42 -2.16 -11.10 -12.25
N ALA A 43 -3.15 -10.62 -11.49
CA ALA A 43 -3.75 -9.30 -11.71
C ALA A 43 -2.76 -8.15 -11.45
N THR A 44 -1.89 -8.29 -10.46
CA THR A 44 -0.88 -7.28 -10.08
C THR A 44 0.48 -7.48 -10.77
N ASN A 45 0.57 -8.43 -11.71
CA ASN A 45 1.73 -8.70 -12.55
C ASN A 45 3.04 -8.95 -11.75
N LEU A 46 2.97 -9.72 -10.68
CA LEU A 46 4.15 -10.17 -9.95
C LEU A 46 4.95 -11.17 -10.80
N GLN A 47 6.19 -10.83 -11.14
CA GLN A 47 7.09 -11.64 -11.96
C GLN A 47 8.50 -11.68 -11.36
N GLY A 48 9.31 -12.68 -11.73
CA GLY A 48 10.69 -12.82 -11.24
C GLY A 48 10.81 -13.55 -9.90
N ILE A 49 9.75 -14.23 -9.47
CA ILE A 49 9.71 -15.08 -8.28
C ILE A 49 8.81 -16.29 -8.53
N SER A 50 9.12 -17.44 -7.92
CA SER A 50 8.26 -18.62 -7.97
C SER A 50 6.98 -18.39 -7.17
N ARG A 51 5.90 -17.98 -7.85
CA ARG A 51 4.62 -17.65 -7.20
C ARG A 51 3.99 -18.86 -6.49
N SER A 52 4.17 -20.07 -7.01
CA SER A 52 3.68 -21.29 -6.38
C SER A 52 4.42 -21.59 -5.08
N GLU A 53 5.75 -21.51 -5.07
CA GLU A 53 6.56 -21.69 -3.86
C GLU A 53 6.25 -20.61 -2.82
N LEU A 54 6.10 -19.36 -3.26
CA LEU A 54 5.72 -18.26 -2.37
C LEU A 54 4.34 -18.47 -1.74
N ALA A 55 3.34 -18.91 -2.52
CA ALA A 55 2.01 -19.20 -2.00
C ALA A 55 2.06 -20.29 -0.91
N ILE A 56 2.80 -21.37 -1.14
CA ILE A 56 2.96 -22.45 -0.16
C ILE A 56 3.69 -21.94 1.09
N ASP A 57 4.84 -21.26 0.93
CA ASP A 57 5.63 -20.74 2.07
C ASP A 57 4.84 -19.75 2.92
N MET A 58 4.04 -18.88 2.30
CA MET A 58 3.12 -17.99 3.01
C MET A 58 2.02 -18.77 3.74
N PHE A 59 1.43 -19.78 3.11
CA PHE A 59 0.39 -20.61 3.74
C PHE A 59 0.89 -21.32 5.01
N LEU A 60 2.16 -21.76 5.05
CA LEU A 60 2.71 -22.42 6.26
C LEU A 60 2.57 -21.56 7.52
N THR A 61 2.68 -20.23 7.39
CA THR A 61 2.76 -19.31 8.53
C THR A 61 1.55 -18.40 8.68
N GLU A 62 0.75 -18.25 7.62
CA GLU A 62 -0.45 -17.40 7.59
C GLU A 62 -1.75 -18.16 7.32
N GLY A 63 -1.63 -19.38 6.79
CA GLY A 63 -2.76 -20.19 6.39
C GLY A 63 -3.65 -20.55 7.56
N ARG A 64 -4.93 -20.76 7.25
CA ARG A 64 -5.93 -21.20 8.21
C ARG A 64 -6.80 -22.29 7.59
N ALA A 65 -7.18 -23.28 8.39
CA ALA A 65 -8.20 -24.25 8.03
C ALA A 65 -9.36 -24.09 9.02
N GLY A 66 -10.48 -23.54 8.55
CA GLY A 66 -11.53 -23.01 9.43
C GLY A 66 -10.99 -21.91 10.33
N ASP A 67 -11.26 -21.99 11.63
CA ASP A 67 -10.84 -20.96 12.59
C ASP A 67 -9.42 -21.14 13.12
N GLN A 68 -8.73 -22.25 12.80
CA GLN A 68 -7.40 -22.55 13.32
C GLN A 68 -6.29 -22.16 12.34
N SER A 69 -5.18 -21.63 12.86
CA SER A 69 -3.97 -21.40 12.04
C SER A 69 -3.26 -22.71 11.73
N VAL A 70 -2.59 -22.79 10.59
CA VAL A 70 -1.76 -23.95 10.20
C VAL A 70 -0.72 -24.27 11.27
N LEU A 71 -0.10 -23.25 11.87
CA LEU A 71 0.85 -23.39 12.97
C LEU A 71 0.22 -24.06 14.21
N ASP A 72 -1.00 -23.68 14.58
CA ASP A 72 -1.70 -24.28 15.72
C ASP A 72 -2.08 -25.73 15.44
N ILE A 73 -2.55 -26.03 14.23
CA ILE A 73 -2.90 -27.41 13.82
C ILE A 73 -1.65 -28.29 13.87
N PHE A 74 -0.52 -27.81 13.33
CA PHE A 74 0.76 -28.53 13.39
C PHE A 74 1.22 -28.79 14.83
N LEU A 75 1.11 -27.79 15.72
CA LEU A 75 1.48 -27.95 17.12
C LEU A 75 0.57 -28.91 17.89
N GLN A 76 -0.70 -29.02 17.50
CA GLN A 76 -1.64 -29.99 18.05
C GLN A 76 -1.35 -31.41 17.58
N ASP A 77 -0.91 -31.60 16.33
CA ASP A 77 -0.44 -32.90 15.81
C ASP A 77 0.84 -33.35 16.52
N LYS A 78 1.79 -32.43 16.70
CA LYS A 78 3.11 -32.71 17.29
C LYS A 78 3.14 -32.52 18.80
N THR A 79 2.31 -33.28 19.53
CA THR A 79 2.15 -33.13 20.99
C THR A 79 3.42 -33.37 21.82
N SER A 80 4.44 -34.03 21.27
CA SER A 80 5.71 -34.33 21.94
C SER A 80 6.82 -33.31 21.68
N LEU A 81 6.55 -32.20 20.98
CA LEU A 81 7.57 -31.18 20.73
C LEU A 81 8.05 -30.53 22.03
N PRO A 82 9.37 -30.40 22.24
CA PRO A 82 9.93 -29.61 23.32
C PRO A 82 9.37 -28.18 23.38
N GLN A 83 9.25 -27.61 24.57
CA GLN A 83 8.69 -26.26 24.75
C GLN A 83 9.44 -25.17 23.97
N ALA A 84 10.76 -25.31 23.81
CA ALA A 84 11.57 -24.42 22.99
C ALA A 84 11.15 -24.43 21.51
N ASP A 85 10.88 -25.62 20.96
CA ASP A 85 10.43 -25.78 19.57
C ASP A 85 9.01 -25.25 19.39
N GLN A 86 8.11 -25.51 20.34
CA GLN A 86 6.77 -24.92 20.31
C GLN A 86 6.82 -23.39 20.32
N THR A 87 7.76 -22.80 21.07
CA THR A 87 7.93 -21.35 21.15
C THR A 87 8.48 -20.79 19.84
N LEU A 88 9.44 -21.49 19.23
CA LEU A 88 9.98 -21.15 17.91
C LEU A 88 8.88 -21.17 16.83
N VAL A 89 8.12 -22.25 16.72
CA VAL A 89 7.02 -22.39 15.75
C VAL A 89 5.94 -21.32 15.97
N LYS A 90 5.56 -21.04 17.22
CA LYS A 90 4.62 -19.94 17.54
C LYS A 90 5.15 -18.57 17.13
N GLY A 91 6.47 -18.39 17.18
CA GLY A 91 7.15 -17.16 16.74
C GLY A 91 6.98 -16.90 15.24
N TRP A 92 6.80 -17.95 14.42
CA TRP A 92 6.66 -17.84 12.97
C TRP A 92 5.39 -17.12 12.51
N LYS A 93 4.44 -16.84 13.41
CA LYS A 93 3.34 -15.91 13.12
C LYS A 93 3.82 -14.50 12.77
N ASN A 94 5.05 -14.15 13.17
CA ASN A 94 5.67 -12.85 12.88
C ASN A 94 6.48 -12.86 11.58
N THR A 95 6.34 -13.91 10.77
CA THR A 95 6.97 -13.98 9.44
C THR A 95 6.32 -12.96 8.51
N PHE A 96 7.10 -12.25 7.71
CA PHE A 96 6.58 -11.21 6.85
C PHE A 96 7.35 -11.06 5.55
N ASN A 97 6.64 -10.67 4.50
CA ASN A 97 7.27 -10.23 3.25
C ASN A 97 7.76 -8.79 3.40
N GLY A 98 8.91 -8.47 2.84
CA GLY A 98 9.43 -7.11 2.85
C GLY A 98 10.20 -6.77 1.60
N LEU A 99 10.31 -5.47 1.33
CA LEU A 99 11.21 -4.89 0.35
C LEU A 99 12.45 -4.42 1.10
N PHE A 100 13.56 -5.13 0.96
CA PHE A 100 14.76 -4.88 1.73
C PHE A 100 15.87 -4.27 0.89
N LYS A 101 16.65 -3.39 1.52
CA LYS A 101 17.98 -3.01 1.05
C LYS A 101 19.02 -3.82 1.79
N VAL A 102 19.94 -4.44 1.05
CA VAL A 102 21.13 -5.08 1.64
C VAL A 102 22.08 -3.99 2.12
N LEU A 103 22.36 -3.95 3.42
CA LEU A 103 23.34 -3.04 4.01
C LEU A 103 24.72 -3.70 4.10
N GLN A 104 24.76 -4.95 4.56
CA GLN A 104 25.99 -5.73 4.71
C GLN A 104 25.77 -7.16 4.23
N VAL A 105 26.84 -7.77 3.72
CA VAL A 105 26.90 -9.18 3.33
C VAL A 105 28.00 -9.88 4.12
N PRO A 106 27.91 -11.20 4.34
CA PRO A 106 29.00 -11.97 4.92
C PRO A 106 30.29 -11.83 4.11
N GLU A 107 31.44 -11.83 4.77
CA GLU A 107 32.74 -11.92 4.07
C GLU A 107 32.83 -13.24 3.29
N GLU A 108 33.45 -13.20 2.12
CA GLU A 108 33.58 -14.35 1.24
C GLU A 108 34.32 -15.50 1.97
N GLY A 109 33.67 -16.67 2.05
CA GLY A 109 34.20 -17.84 2.77
C GLY A 109 34.01 -17.83 4.29
N ALA A 110 33.38 -16.80 4.87
CA ALA A 110 33.01 -16.75 6.29
C ALA A 110 31.55 -17.19 6.51
N THR A 111 31.30 -17.89 7.62
CA THR A 111 29.93 -18.06 8.13
C THR A 111 29.50 -16.73 8.75
N GLY A 112 28.65 -15.97 8.06
CA GLY A 112 28.20 -14.66 8.53
C GLY A 112 26.75 -14.39 8.19
N ARG A 113 26.25 -13.26 8.70
CA ARG A 113 24.87 -12.79 8.53
C ARG A 113 24.80 -11.65 7.54
N TYR A 114 23.66 -11.53 6.88
CA TYR A 114 23.28 -10.34 6.13
C TYR A 114 22.69 -9.30 7.09
N GLU A 115 22.98 -8.03 6.85
CA GLU A 115 22.20 -6.92 7.44
C GLU A 115 21.24 -6.41 6.37
N LEU A 116 19.95 -6.57 6.60
CA LEU A 116 18.90 -6.08 5.72
C LEU A 116 18.16 -4.93 6.39
N MET A 117 17.77 -3.92 5.62
CA MET A 117 16.90 -2.83 6.08
C MET A 117 15.59 -2.89 5.31
N ASN A 118 14.46 -3.00 6.00
CA ASN A 118 13.15 -2.87 5.37
C ASN A 118 12.98 -1.43 4.88
N TRP A 119 12.79 -1.25 3.57
CA TRP A 119 12.68 0.08 2.97
C TRP A 119 11.45 0.84 3.44
N LEU A 120 10.37 0.13 3.79
CA LEU A 120 9.11 0.75 4.19
C LEU A 120 9.17 1.34 5.60
N THR A 121 9.96 0.73 6.49
CA THR A 121 9.96 1.05 7.93
C THR A 121 11.32 1.48 8.48
N GLU A 122 12.39 1.38 7.68
CA GLU A 122 13.80 1.56 8.06
C GLU A 122 14.30 0.60 9.16
N LYS A 123 13.49 -0.39 9.57
CA LYS A 123 13.89 -1.41 10.54
C LYS A 123 14.97 -2.31 9.95
N ARG A 124 15.92 -2.71 10.80
CA ARG A 124 17.10 -3.50 10.42
C ARG A 124 17.02 -4.91 10.99
N TYR A 125 17.49 -5.86 10.20
CA TYR A 125 17.39 -7.29 10.45
C TYR A 125 18.73 -7.96 10.21
N TRP A 126 19.17 -8.77 11.17
CA TRP A 126 20.28 -9.70 10.99
C TRP A 126 19.73 -11.04 10.52
N VAL A 127 20.11 -11.41 9.29
CA VAL A 127 19.55 -12.56 8.58
C VAL A 127 20.63 -13.61 8.35
N GLU A 128 20.42 -14.78 8.94
CA GLU A 128 21.25 -15.97 8.72
C GLU A 128 20.86 -16.63 7.38
N PRO A 129 21.81 -16.89 6.47
CA PRO A 129 21.55 -17.72 5.29
C PRO A 129 21.21 -19.14 5.72
N ASN A 130 20.30 -19.79 5.00
CA ASN A 130 19.90 -21.17 5.26
C ASN A 130 19.98 -22.02 3.99
N GLY A 131 19.77 -23.33 4.13
CA GLY A 131 19.87 -24.28 3.02
C GLY A 131 18.74 -24.18 1.99
N ALA A 132 17.70 -23.37 2.20
CA ALA A 132 16.56 -23.26 1.30
C ALA A 132 16.82 -22.32 0.11
N GLN A 133 17.77 -21.39 0.21
CA GLN A 133 18.16 -20.53 -0.92
C GLN A 133 19.30 -21.15 -1.71
N LEU A 134 19.28 -20.96 -3.03
CA LEU A 134 20.39 -21.37 -3.87
C LEU A 134 21.63 -20.52 -3.53
N ALA A 135 22.78 -21.18 -3.33
CA ALA A 135 24.03 -20.48 -3.05
C ALA A 135 24.38 -19.43 -4.14
N GLU A 136 24.00 -19.70 -5.39
CA GLU A 136 24.15 -18.75 -6.49
C GLU A 136 23.30 -17.49 -6.31
N GLU A 137 22.07 -17.59 -5.81
CA GLU A 137 21.21 -16.43 -5.55
C GLU A 137 21.78 -15.57 -4.42
N LEU A 138 22.22 -16.20 -3.33
CA LEU A 138 22.82 -15.50 -2.19
C LEU A 138 24.15 -14.81 -2.56
N SER A 139 24.93 -15.40 -3.47
CA SER A 139 26.18 -14.81 -3.97
C SER A 139 25.98 -13.54 -4.80
N ARG A 140 24.78 -13.32 -5.34
CA ARG A 140 24.43 -12.11 -6.10
C ARG A 140 24.06 -10.93 -5.20
N LEU A 141 23.79 -11.17 -3.92
CA LEU A 141 23.53 -10.11 -2.96
C LEU A 141 24.81 -9.31 -2.69
N SER A 142 24.72 -8.00 -2.82
CA SER A 142 25.80 -7.07 -2.48
C SER A 142 25.23 -5.83 -1.79
N PRO A 143 26.04 -5.08 -1.03
CA PRO A 143 25.58 -3.84 -0.40
C PRO A 143 24.93 -2.88 -1.42
N GLY A 144 23.73 -2.42 -1.08
CA GLY A 144 22.88 -1.54 -1.89
C GLY A 144 21.87 -2.25 -2.79
N GLU A 145 21.95 -3.58 -2.94
CA GLU A 145 20.94 -4.37 -3.66
C GLU A 145 19.56 -4.25 -3.00
N ILE A 146 18.52 -4.21 -3.83
CA ILE A 146 17.13 -4.26 -3.39
C ILE A 146 16.59 -5.66 -3.65
N VAL A 147 15.99 -6.26 -2.63
CA VAL A 147 15.44 -7.62 -2.68
C VAL A 147 14.04 -7.64 -2.08
N VAL A 148 13.11 -8.29 -2.76
CA VAL A 148 11.84 -8.70 -2.14
C VAL A 148 12.02 -10.13 -1.64
N THR A 149 11.84 -10.33 -0.34
CA THR A 149 11.98 -11.63 0.31
C THR A 149 11.09 -11.69 1.53
N ARG A 150 10.91 -12.90 2.05
CA ARG A 150 10.23 -13.13 3.32
C ARG A 150 11.25 -13.47 4.41
N LEU A 151 11.05 -12.92 5.61
CA LEU A 151 11.90 -13.19 6.77
C LEU A 151 11.15 -13.98 7.83
N LEU A 152 11.76 -15.05 8.32
CA LEU A 152 11.25 -15.95 9.35
C LEU A 152 12.08 -15.77 10.63
N PRO A 153 11.44 -15.54 11.79
CA PRO A 153 12.18 -15.39 13.04
C PRO A 153 12.71 -16.74 13.51
N ILE A 154 13.99 -16.78 13.86
CA ILE A 154 14.62 -17.95 14.50
C ILE A 154 14.92 -17.70 15.98
N ALA A 155 15.04 -16.44 16.38
CA ALA A 155 15.14 -15.99 17.77
C ALA A 155 14.48 -14.60 17.92
N ALA A 156 14.58 -13.98 19.10
CA ALA A 156 13.95 -12.68 19.37
C ALA A 156 14.46 -11.56 18.44
N THR A 157 15.73 -11.61 18.04
CA THR A 157 16.38 -10.59 17.20
C THR A 157 17.01 -11.15 15.93
N ASP A 158 16.94 -12.47 15.73
CA ASP A 158 17.63 -13.17 14.66
C ASP A 158 16.62 -13.79 13.71
N TRP A 159 16.91 -13.66 12.42
CA TRP A 159 16.02 -14.00 11.34
C TRP A 159 16.73 -14.89 10.33
N THR A 160 15.95 -15.58 9.51
CA THR A 160 16.45 -16.30 8.34
C THR A 160 15.51 -16.06 7.16
N PHE A 161 15.97 -16.36 5.95
CA PHE A 161 15.14 -16.23 4.76
C PHE A 161 14.03 -17.29 4.71
N SER A 162 12.89 -16.93 4.16
CA SER A 162 11.74 -17.82 3.95
C SER A 162 11.29 -17.72 2.50
N GLY A 163 11.02 -18.87 1.87
CA GLY A 163 10.57 -18.90 0.49
C GLY A 163 11.58 -18.35 -0.53
N PRO A 164 11.10 -18.06 -1.75
CA PRO A 164 11.95 -17.59 -2.85
C PRO A 164 12.32 -16.11 -2.71
N LEU A 165 13.46 -15.73 -3.31
CA LEU A 165 13.95 -14.35 -3.35
C LEU A 165 13.69 -13.72 -4.71
N MET A 166 13.36 -12.43 -4.73
CA MET A 166 13.32 -11.62 -5.94
C MET A 166 14.37 -10.51 -5.87
N LEU A 167 15.42 -10.63 -6.66
CA LEU A 167 16.49 -9.64 -6.76
C LEU A 167 16.11 -8.54 -7.75
N LEU A 168 16.03 -7.30 -7.29
CA LEU A 168 15.65 -6.14 -8.11
C LEU A 168 16.86 -5.33 -8.61
N GLY A 169 18.07 -5.63 -8.15
CA GLY A 169 19.24 -4.84 -8.49
C GLY A 169 19.44 -3.64 -7.55
N LYS A 170 20.53 -2.89 -7.77
CA LYS A 170 20.69 -1.53 -7.25
C LYS A 170 19.75 -0.57 -7.97
N LEU A 171 18.76 -0.05 -7.26
CA LEU A 171 17.76 0.85 -7.83
C LEU A 171 18.09 2.31 -7.53
N GLY A 172 18.03 3.15 -8.57
CA GLY A 172 17.94 4.61 -8.40
C GLY A 172 16.54 5.03 -7.92
N LYS A 173 16.40 6.28 -7.44
CA LYS A 173 15.16 6.76 -6.80
C LYS A 173 13.88 6.51 -7.60
N PRO A 174 13.81 6.77 -8.93
CA PRO A 174 12.57 6.54 -9.68
C PRO A 174 12.18 5.07 -9.77
N LYS A 175 13.17 4.17 -9.95
CA LYS A 175 12.91 2.73 -10.01
C LYS A 175 12.53 2.17 -8.63
N LEU A 176 13.12 2.72 -7.57
CA LEU A 176 12.78 2.33 -6.21
C LEU A 176 11.35 2.76 -5.84
N ALA A 177 10.94 3.98 -6.19
CA ALA A 177 9.56 4.43 -6.02
C ALA A 177 8.56 3.50 -6.73
N VAL A 178 8.88 3.07 -7.96
CA VAL A 178 8.09 2.06 -8.68
C VAL A 178 8.11 0.71 -7.97
N ALA A 179 9.25 0.26 -7.44
CA ALA A 179 9.35 -1.00 -6.70
C ALA A 179 8.50 -0.99 -5.42
N ILE A 180 8.44 0.15 -4.71
CA ILE A 180 7.58 0.33 -3.53
C ILE A 180 6.10 0.29 -3.92
N GLY A 181 5.72 0.98 -4.99
CA GLY A 181 4.35 0.92 -5.52
C GLY A 181 3.95 -0.50 -5.96
N ASN A 182 4.86 -1.22 -6.60
CA ASN A 182 4.64 -2.63 -6.94
C ASN A 182 4.52 -3.51 -5.70
N PHE A 183 5.39 -3.34 -4.70
CA PHE A 183 5.31 -4.08 -3.45
C PHE A 183 3.97 -3.84 -2.73
N LYS A 184 3.49 -2.59 -2.70
CA LYS A 184 2.16 -2.24 -2.19
C LYS A 184 1.06 -3.06 -2.85
N ASN A 185 1.10 -3.17 -4.17
CA ASN A 185 0.10 -3.92 -4.93
C ASN A 185 0.21 -5.43 -4.72
N TRP A 186 1.43 -5.98 -4.61
CA TRP A 186 1.65 -7.42 -4.47
C TRP A 186 1.39 -7.94 -3.05
N PHE A 187 1.64 -7.08 -2.05
CA PHE A 187 1.69 -7.43 -0.63
C PHE A 187 1.04 -6.33 0.24
N PRO A 188 -0.22 -5.94 0.00
CA PRO A 188 -0.85 -4.80 0.67
C PRO A 188 -0.87 -4.92 2.20
N ARG A 189 -1.05 -6.14 2.71
CA ARG A 189 -1.03 -6.45 4.16
C ARG A 189 0.35 -6.30 4.82
N TYR A 190 1.42 -6.11 4.03
CA TYR A 190 2.80 -6.04 4.50
C TYR A 190 3.42 -4.65 4.47
N LEU A 191 2.67 -3.61 4.08
CA LEU A 191 3.19 -2.23 3.99
C LEU A 191 3.91 -1.77 5.26
N TYR A 192 3.45 -2.21 6.44
CA TYR A 192 4.09 -1.99 7.74
C TYR A 192 4.01 -3.24 8.63
N GLY A 193 4.05 -4.44 8.05
CA GLY A 193 3.83 -5.70 8.77
C GLY A 193 4.80 -5.95 9.93
N ASP A 194 5.97 -5.32 9.87
CA ASP A 194 7.02 -5.34 10.89
C ASP A 194 7.02 -4.12 11.82
N ALA A 195 6.11 -3.16 11.62
CA ALA A 195 5.99 -1.92 12.38
C ALA A 195 4.50 -1.58 12.65
N PRO A 196 3.83 -2.32 13.54
CA PRO A 196 2.42 -2.09 13.86
C PRO A 196 2.16 -0.64 14.35
N GLU A 197 3.12 -0.02 15.00
CA GLU A 197 3.05 1.38 15.43
C GLU A 197 2.92 2.37 14.26
N LEU A 198 3.59 2.10 13.13
CA LEU A 198 3.46 2.93 11.92
C LEU A 198 2.14 2.68 11.20
N LEU A 199 1.65 1.43 11.24
CA LEU A 199 0.34 1.09 10.69
C LEU A 199 -0.79 1.79 11.45
N GLU A 200 -0.71 1.81 12.78
CA GLU A 200 -1.66 2.51 13.64
C GLU A 200 -1.64 4.03 13.37
N GLU A 201 -0.44 4.64 13.33
CA GLU A 201 -0.30 6.08 13.02
C GLU A 201 -0.85 6.43 11.62
N ALA A 202 -0.67 5.53 10.64
CA ALA A 202 -1.25 5.67 9.32
C ALA A 202 -2.79 5.59 9.34
N TRP A 203 -3.38 4.67 10.10
CA TRP A 203 -4.84 4.60 10.26
C TRP A 203 -5.41 5.82 10.97
N ASP A 204 -4.78 6.27 12.05
CA ASP A 204 -5.21 7.47 12.78
C ASP A 204 -5.18 8.72 11.87
N SER A 205 -4.26 8.75 10.90
CA SER A 205 -4.20 9.85 9.94
C SER A 205 -5.41 9.90 9.01
N VAL A 206 -5.98 8.74 8.65
CA VAL A 206 -7.20 8.65 7.82
C VAL A 206 -8.41 9.13 8.62
N GLU A 207 -8.48 8.77 9.90
CA GLU A 207 -9.54 9.24 10.79
C GLU A 207 -9.47 10.76 11.01
N ARG A 208 -8.27 11.29 11.27
CA ARG A 208 -8.05 12.75 11.36
C ARG A 208 -8.44 13.45 10.05
N PHE A 209 -8.03 12.89 8.91
CA PHE A 209 -8.41 13.43 7.61
C PHE A 209 -9.93 13.49 7.44
N HIS A 210 -10.65 12.43 7.83
CA HIS A 210 -12.10 12.40 7.79
C HIS A 210 -12.72 13.50 8.66
N HIS A 211 -12.25 13.65 9.90
CA HIS A 211 -12.75 14.70 10.80
C HIS A 211 -12.51 16.11 10.23
N ASP A 212 -11.27 16.39 9.81
CA ASP A 212 -10.89 17.66 9.20
C ASP A 212 -11.74 17.97 7.95
N PHE A 213 -12.00 16.96 7.11
CA PHE A 213 -12.83 17.09 5.92
C PHE A 213 -14.28 17.42 6.28
N VAL A 214 -14.88 16.69 7.22
CA VAL A 214 -16.26 16.92 7.67
C VAL A 214 -16.41 18.32 8.26
N ASP A 215 -15.43 18.77 9.06
CA ASP A 215 -15.44 20.10 9.65
C ASP A 215 -15.38 21.22 8.60
N PHE A 216 -14.59 21.04 7.53
CA PHE A 216 -14.44 22.03 6.47
C PHE A 216 -15.59 22.01 5.44
N PHE A 217 -16.01 20.83 4.99
CA PHE A 217 -17.03 20.67 3.95
C PHE A 217 -18.46 20.58 4.50
N GLY A 218 -18.63 20.35 5.81
CA GLY A 218 -19.91 20.20 6.48
C GLY A 218 -20.53 18.81 6.40
N GLY A 219 -19.81 17.82 5.85
CA GLY A 219 -20.28 16.45 5.69
C GLY A 219 -19.21 15.52 5.12
N ASP A 220 -19.44 14.22 5.25
CA ASP A 220 -18.60 13.13 4.73
C ASP A 220 -18.80 12.88 3.21
N ARG A 221 -19.83 13.52 2.65
CA ARG A 221 -20.16 13.50 1.23
C ARG A 221 -20.45 14.89 0.69
N VAL A 222 -19.78 15.27 -0.39
CA VAL A 222 -20.00 16.55 -1.09
C VAL A 222 -20.03 16.34 -2.61
N THR A 223 -20.89 17.07 -3.32
CA THR A 223 -20.91 17.08 -4.80
C THR A 223 -20.69 18.51 -5.29
N LEU A 224 -19.67 18.69 -6.13
CA LEU A 224 -19.29 19.98 -6.72
C LEU A 224 -18.84 19.77 -8.16
N SER A 225 -18.74 20.84 -8.95
CA SER A 225 -18.02 20.74 -10.22
C SER A 225 -16.54 20.43 -10.00
N GLY A 226 -15.88 19.79 -10.97
CA GLY A 226 -14.46 19.46 -10.88
C GLY A 226 -13.55 20.67 -10.61
N TYR A 227 -13.92 21.83 -11.16
CA TYR A 227 -13.22 23.09 -10.95
C TYR A 227 -13.37 23.60 -9.51
N GLU A 228 -14.61 23.68 -9.01
CA GLU A 228 -14.88 24.15 -7.65
C GLU A 228 -14.30 23.20 -6.60
N LEU A 229 -14.39 21.89 -6.83
CA LEU A 229 -13.83 20.89 -5.95
C LEU A 229 -12.30 21.05 -5.86
N ASN A 230 -11.61 21.22 -7.00
CA ASN A 230 -10.16 21.44 -7.00
C ASN A 230 -9.77 22.68 -6.19
N LYS A 231 -10.50 23.78 -6.38
CA LYS A 231 -10.26 25.01 -5.64
C LYS A 231 -10.45 24.81 -4.13
N LYS A 232 -11.57 24.19 -3.72
CA LYS A 232 -11.85 23.93 -2.30
C LYS A 232 -10.88 22.95 -1.66
N LEU A 233 -10.40 21.94 -2.39
CA LEU A 233 -9.39 21.02 -1.88
C LEU A 233 -8.05 21.71 -1.63
N GLN A 234 -7.67 22.69 -2.46
CA GLN A 234 -6.50 23.54 -2.22
C GLN A 234 -6.69 24.41 -0.97
N GLU A 235 -7.83 25.11 -0.87
CA GLU A 235 -8.15 25.92 0.33
C GLU A 235 -8.15 25.06 1.61
N TYR A 236 -8.70 23.85 1.54
CA TYR A 236 -8.69 22.88 2.63
C TYR A 236 -7.25 22.48 3.01
N GLN A 237 -6.39 22.15 2.04
CA GLN A 237 -4.98 21.82 2.30
C GLN A 237 -4.23 22.94 2.99
N ASP A 238 -4.43 24.18 2.56
CA ASP A 238 -3.77 25.35 3.14
C ASP A 238 -4.15 25.49 4.61
N ILE A 239 -5.43 25.37 4.94
CA ILE A 239 -5.95 25.46 6.32
C ILE A 239 -5.39 24.34 7.20
N ILE A 240 -5.40 23.09 6.71
CA ILE A 240 -4.89 21.96 7.50
C ILE A 240 -3.38 22.05 7.70
N THR A 241 -2.64 22.50 6.69
CA THR A 241 -1.19 22.74 6.81
C THR A 241 -0.90 23.82 7.85
N GLN A 242 -1.64 24.93 7.81
CA GLN A 242 -1.53 26.02 8.76
C GLN A 242 -1.86 25.57 10.20
N ARG A 243 -2.96 24.83 10.40
CA ARG A 243 -3.35 24.29 11.71
C ARG A 243 -2.24 23.41 12.31
N ARG A 244 -1.63 22.55 11.48
CA ARG A 244 -0.52 21.69 11.91
C ARG A 244 0.73 22.47 12.29
N LEU A 245 1.04 23.55 11.57
CA LEU A 245 2.13 24.44 11.91
C LEU A 245 1.90 25.07 13.29
N GLU A 246 0.69 25.57 13.54
CA GLU A 246 0.30 26.18 14.81
C GLU A 246 0.34 25.17 15.97
N GLU A 247 -0.21 23.96 15.79
CA GLU A 247 -0.14 22.87 16.77
C GLU A 247 1.30 22.46 17.10
N ALA A 248 2.19 22.51 16.11
CA ALA A 248 3.61 22.28 16.31
C ALA A 248 4.35 23.48 16.94
N GLY A 249 3.66 24.58 17.23
CA GLY A 249 4.22 25.81 17.79
C GLY A 249 5.07 26.60 16.80
N VAL A 250 4.84 26.40 15.50
CA VAL A 250 5.40 27.23 14.42
C VAL A 250 4.39 28.34 14.13
N ASP A 251 4.81 29.58 14.36
CA ASP A 251 3.99 30.76 14.08
C ASP A 251 3.91 30.98 12.57
N GLY A 252 2.81 30.56 11.95
CA GLY A 252 2.59 30.67 10.50
C GLY A 252 2.37 32.10 10.00
N SER A 253 2.45 33.12 10.88
CA SER A 253 2.51 34.53 10.48
C SER A 253 3.92 35.04 10.18
N LYS A 254 4.96 34.25 10.50
CA LYS A 254 6.36 34.62 10.26
C LYS A 254 6.83 34.18 8.88
N SER A 255 7.63 35.04 8.25
CA SER A 255 8.25 34.73 6.96
C SER A 255 9.26 33.57 7.10
N LEU A 256 9.46 32.80 6.03
CA LEU A 256 10.47 31.73 5.96
C LEU A 256 11.87 32.21 6.40
N GLN A 257 12.18 33.48 6.18
CA GLN A 257 13.43 34.15 6.58
C GLN A 257 13.54 34.36 8.11
N GLU A 258 12.44 34.70 8.78
CA GLU A 258 12.40 34.87 10.23
C GLU A 258 12.48 33.52 10.98
N ILE A 259 11.91 32.47 10.38
CA ILE A 259 11.94 31.11 10.92
C ILE A 259 13.36 30.50 10.76
N ALA A 260 14.03 30.76 9.64
CA ALA A 260 15.43 30.36 9.38
C ALA A 260 16.40 30.95 10.40
N ALA A 261 16.27 32.25 10.67
CA ALA A 261 17.11 32.98 11.62
C ALA A 261 16.99 32.46 13.06
N GLN A 262 15.83 31.90 13.44
CA GLN A 262 15.60 31.31 14.76
C GLN A 262 16.06 29.85 14.86
N SER A 263 16.19 29.15 13.73
CA SER A 263 16.46 27.70 13.67
C SER A 263 17.91 27.34 13.35
N GLY A 264 18.76 28.33 13.05
CA GLY A 264 20.18 28.12 12.75
C GLY A 264 20.46 27.46 11.40
N VAL A 265 19.48 27.46 10.49
CA VAL A 265 19.59 26.89 9.13
C VAL A 265 20.09 27.98 8.18
N SER A 266 21.05 27.65 7.32
CA SER A 266 21.68 28.61 6.40
C SER A 266 20.75 29.00 5.24
N GLU A 267 20.91 30.23 4.72
CA GLU A 267 20.15 30.73 3.55
C GLU A 267 20.38 29.87 2.29
N GLU A 268 21.54 29.23 2.20
CA GLU A 268 21.95 28.37 1.08
C GLU A 268 21.23 27.00 1.13
N GLU A 269 21.05 26.41 2.32
CA GLU A 269 20.23 25.21 2.51
C GLU A 269 18.73 25.45 2.22
N LEU A 270 18.25 26.68 2.44
CA LEU A 270 16.89 27.10 2.09
C LEU A 270 16.72 27.32 0.59
N ALA A 271 17.70 27.94 -0.07
CA ALA A 271 17.67 28.19 -1.51
C ALA A 271 17.68 26.89 -2.33
N GLU A 272 18.52 25.91 -1.97
CA GLU A 272 18.52 24.57 -2.62
C GLU A 272 17.18 23.82 -2.43
N SER A 273 16.48 24.09 -1.33
CA SER A 273 15.18 23.50 -1.00
C SER A 273 14.01 24.15 -1.77
N VAL A 274 14.11 25.45 -2.06
CA VAL A 274 13.12 26.22 -2.86
C VAL A 274 13.26 25.92 -4.36
N GLU A 275 14.48 25.70 -4.84
CA GLU A 275 14.74 25.53 -6.27
C GLU A 275 14.51 24.09 -6.77
N SER A 276 14.52 23.10 -5.86
CA SER A 276 14.32 21.68 -6.21
C SER A 276 12.89 21.17 -6.01
N LEU A 277 12.13 21.70 -5.04
CA LEU A 277 10.84 21.15 -4.61
C LEU A 277 9.80 22.28 -4.59
N GLY A 278 8.73 22.14 -5.39
CA GLY A 278 7.67 23.14 -5.51
C GLY A 278 7.16 23.64 -4.14
N ALA A 279 6.74 24.91 -4.13
CA ALA A 279 6.28 25.59 -2.92
C ALA A 279 5.05 24.89 -2.32
N ASP A 280 5.17 24.58 -1.03
CA ASP A 280 4.12 24.66 0.01
C ASP A 280 4.05 23.45 0.99
N GLY A 281 4.72 22.33 0.71
CA GLY A 281 4.67 21.15 1.61
C GLY A 281 5.95 20.84 2.41
N ASP A 282 7.12 20.93 1.79
CA ASP A 282 8.31 20.21 2.29
C ASP A 282 9.23 21.01 3.22
N GLN A 283 9.13 22.35 3.19
CA GLN A 283 9.89 23.20 4.11
C GLN A 283 9.33 23.11 5.54
N VAL A 284 8.02 22.93 5.68
CA VAL A 284 7.33 22.67 6.95
C VAL A 284 7.82 21.36 7.58
N SER A 285 7.91 20.30 6.79
CA SER A 285 8.41 18.99 7.24
C SER A 285 9.83 19.03 7.78
N ARG A 286 10.72 19.86 7.21
CA ARG A 286 12.10 20.04 7.71
C ARG A 286 12.17 20.88 8.98
N LEU A 287 11.31 21.88 9.13
CA LEU A 287 11.19 22.69 10.35
C LEU A 287 10.61 21.87 11.53
N LEU A 288 9.73 20.92 11.24
CA LEU A 288 9.13 20.01 12.23
C LEU A 288 10.09 18.92 12.72
N LYS A 289 11.17 18.58 11.97
CA LYS A 289 12.17 17.57 12.37
C LYS A 289 12.90 17.91 13.68
N ASN A 290 12.96 19.19 14.07
CA ASN A 290 13.61 19.61 15.31
C ASN A 290 12.81 19.27 16.57
N LYS A 291 11.54 18.88 16.43
CA LYS A 291 10.79 18.18 17.46
C LYS A 291 10.66 16.74 16.98
N LYS A 292 10.98 15.74 17.80
CA LYS A 292 10.88 14.29 17.51
C LYS A 292 9.47 13.78 17.11
N ALA A 293 8.54 14.68 16.78
CA ALA A 293 7.10 14.49 16.83
C ALA A 293 6.46 14.12 15.49
N VAL A 294 7.15 14.22 14.34
CA VAL A 294 6.53 13.89 13.04
C VAL A 294 7.40 12.86 12.33
N LYS A 295 6.96 11.60 12.33
CA LYS A 295 7.57 10.50 11.55
C LYS A 295 6.84 10.24 10.24
N MET A 296 5.63 10.76 10.10
CA MET A 296 4.72 10.51 9.00
C MET A 296 4.35 11.81 8.28
N ALA A 297 4.24 11.77 6.97
CA ALA A 297 3.83 12.89 6.11
C ALA A 297 2.53 12.55 5.38
N MET A 298 1.62 13.52 5.29
CA MET A 298 0.43 13.35 4.44
C MET A 298 0.78 13.53 2.96
N PRO A 299 0.25 12.68 2.07
CA PRO A 299 0.39 12.89 0.64
C PRO A 299 -0.41 14.12 0.19
N SER A 300 0.04 14.75 -0.91
CA SER A 300 -0.69 15.86 -1.52
C SER A 300 -1.94 15.35 -2.25
N ILE A 301 -3.05 16.07 -2.10
CA ILE A 301 -4.31 15.76 -2.78
C ILE A 301 -4.39 16.63 -4.01
N ASN A 302 -4.18 16.03 -5.17
CA ASN A 302 -4.39 16.68 -6.45
C ASN A 302 -5.44 15.90 -7.21
N LEU A 303 -6.46 16.61 -7.72
CA LEU A 303 -7.44 15.97 -8.58
C LEU A 303 -6.82 15.63 -9.93
N PRO A 304 -6.95 14.38 -10.40
CA PRO A 304 -6.69 13.98 -11.77
C PRO A 304 -7.35 14.92 -12.80
N ASP A 305 -6.73 15.04 -13.97
CA ASP A 305 -7.16 15.97 -15.03
C ASP A 305 -8.60 15.71 -15.51
N ASP A 306 -9.04 14.46 -15.53
CA ASP A 306 -10.38 14.06 -15.93
C ASP A 306 -11.44 14.48 -14.89
N LEU A 307 -11.13 14.34 -13.60
CA LEU A 307 -12.00 14.80 -12.52
C LEU A 307 -12.07 16.33 -12.44
N ARG A 308 -10.94 17.02 -12.69
CA ARG A 308 -10.89 18.50 -12.68
C ARG A 308 -11.81 19.13 -13.73
N ARG A 309 -12.04 18.41 -14.84
CA ARG A 309 -12.88 18.87 -15.96
C ARG A 309 -14.30 18.31 -15.91
N ALA A 310 -14.62 17.47 -14.94
CA ALA A 310 -15.95 16.88 -14.82
C ALA A 310 -16.98 17.93 -14.39
N GLU A 311 -18.18 17.84 -14.97
CA GLU A 311 -19.30 18.75 -14.64
C GLU A 311 -19.75 18.59 -13.19
N ALA A 312 -19.70 17.37 -12.66
CA ALA A 312 -19.94 17.06 -11.27
C ALA A 312 -19.01 15.94 -10.80
N VAL A 313 -18.55 16.04 -9.56
CA VAL A 313 -17.78 15.02 -8.85
C VAL A 313 -18.34 14.93 -7.44
N THR A 314 -18.79 13.73 -7.06
CA THR A 314 -19.14 13.42 -5.68
C THR A 314 -17.92 12.84 -4.98
N VAL A 315 -17.54 13.44 -3.86
CA VAL A 315 -16.49 12.95 -2.97
C VAL A 315 -17.13 12.27 -1.79
N PHE A 316 -16.68 11.06 -1.49
CA PHE A 316 -16.94 10.35 -0.24
C PHE A 316 -15.66 10.35 0.59
N VAL A 317 -15.79 10.59 1.88
CA VAL A 317 -14.70 10.43 2.85
C VAL A 317 -15.20 9.55 3.98
N HIS A 318 -14.42 8.54 4.34
CA HIS A 318 -14.75 7.59 5.41
C HIS A 318 -13.50 7.35 6.27
N PRO A 319 -13.63 7.23 7.61
CA PRO A 319 -12.48 7.07 8.51
C PRO A 319 -11.66 5.79 8.26
N ARG A 320 -12.21 4.83 7.51
CA ARG A 320 -11.53 3.56 7.14
C ARG A 320 -11.40 3.30 5.64
N TRP A 321 -12.33 3.78 4.82
CA TRP A 321 -12.28 3.56 3.36
C TRP A 321 -11.52 4.69 2.65
N GLY A 322 -11.15 5.73 3.39
CA GLY A 322 -10.44 6.88 2.90
C GLY A 322 -11.31 7.75 2.01
N GLN A 323 -10.74 8.24 0.92
CA GLN A 323 -11.41 9.16 0.01
C GLN A 323 -11.73 8.46 -1.32
N THR A 324 -12.92 8.71 -1.84
CA THR A 324 -13.33 8.23 -3.17
C THR A 324 -13.99 9.35 -3.96
N PHE A 325 -13.65 9.44 -5.25
CA PHE A 325 -14.21 10.42 -6.19
C PHE A 325 -15.04 9.72 -7.26
N LEU A 326 -16.31 10.10 -7.40
CA LEU A 326 -17.23 9.53 -8.38
C LEU A 326 -17.84 10.64 -9.24
N LYS A 327 -17.50 10.65 -10.53
CA LYS A 327 -18.02 11.63 -11.50
C LYS A 327 -19.48 11.39 -11.92
N ASP A 328 -19.92 10.13 -11.87
CA ASP A 328 -21.25 9.74 -12.38
C ASP A 328 -22.28 9.51 -11.24
N TYR A 329 -21.92 9.77 -9.98
CA TYR A 329 -22.79 9.46 -8.84
C TYR A 329 -24.09 10.27 -8.84
N GLY A 330 -24.03 11.57 -9.12
CA GLY A 330 -25.25 12.39 -9.21
C GLY A 330 -26.22 11.89 -10.28
N ARG A 331 -25.71 11.44 -11.43
CA ARG A 331 -26.50 10.83 -12.50
C ARG A 331 -27.09 9.49 -12.07
N LEU A 332 -26.34 8.68 -11.31
CA LEU A 332 -26.84 7.42 -10.76
C LEU A 332 -28.05 7.65 -9.85
N ILE A 333 -27.95 8.63 -8.94
CA ILE A 333 -29.06 8.99 -8.04
C ILE A 333 -30.30 9.45 -8.82
N GLN A 334 -30.13 10.27 -9.87
CA GLN A 334 -31.24 10.67 -10.74
C GLN A 334 -31.91 9.47 -11.43
N LEU A 335 -31.15 8.44 -11.81
CA LEU A 335 -31.70 7.23 -12.42
C LEU A 335 -32.46 6.36 -11.41
N PHE A 336 -32.13 6.39 -10.13
CA PHE A 336 -32.92 5.71 -9.10
C PHE A 336 -34.30 6.35 -8.89
N GLU A 337 -34.43 7.64 -9.15
CA GLU A 337 -35.70 8.39 -9.01
C GLU A 337 -36.58 8.33 -10.26
N ALA A 338 -36.02 7.91 -11.40
CA ALA A 338 -36.73 7.82 -12.67
C ALA A 338 -37.69 6.61 -12.72
N THR A 339 -38.79 6.75 -13.44
CA THR A 339 -39.87 5.73 -13.50
C THR A 339 -40.09 5.15 -14.89
N ASP A 340 -39.33 5.57 -15.90
CA ASP A 340 -39.45 5.10 -17.27
C ASP A 340 -38.49 3.94 -17.59
N ASP A 341 -38.91 3.09 -18.54
CA ASP A 341 -38.15 1.88 -18.94
C ASP A 341 -36.77 2.21 -19.53
N GLU A 342 -36.61 3.36 -20.21
CA GLU A 342 -35.32 3.77 -20.78
C GLU A 342 -34.30 4.10 -19.68
N SER A 343 -34.76 4.75 -18.61
CA SER A 343 -33.95 5.03 -17.42
C SER A 343 -33.59 3.76 -16.66
N ALA A 344 -34.49 2.76 -16.58
CA ALA A 344 -34.18 1.46 -15.98
C ALA A 344 -33.03 0.75 -16.70
N ALA A 345 -33.04 0.75 -18.04
CA ALA A 345 -31.94 0.16 -18.83
C ALA A 345 -30.61 0.91 -18.62
N LYS A 346 -30.64 2.25 -18.50
CA LYS A 346 -29.46 3.07 -18.21
C LYS A 346 -28.93 2.83 -16.79
N LEU A 347 -29.83 2.63 -15.82
CA LEU A 347 -29.48 2.29 -14.45
C LEU A 347 -28.71 0.96 -14.41
N ASP A 348 -29.23 -0.06 -15.08
CA ASP A 348 -28.60 -1.40 -15.15
C ASP A 348 -27.19 -1.33 -15.73
N GLN A 349 -26.99 -0.54 -16.80
CA GLN A 349 -25.66 -0.32 -17.37
C GLN A 349 -24.71 0.37 -16.38
N MET A 350 -25.19 1.35 -15.61
CA MET A 350 -24.38 2.03 -14.61
C MET A 350 -24.05 1.14 -13.41
N ILE A 351 -25.01 0.33 -12.93
CA ILE A 351 -24.79 -0.67 -11.88
C ILE A 351 -23.76 -1.69 -12.31
N GLN A 352 -23.86 -2.21 -13.54
CA GLN A 352 -22.85 -3.14 -14.09
C GLN A 352 -21.46 -2.51 -14.18
N LYS A 353 -21.37 -1.21 -14.54
CA LYS A 353 -20.11 -0.46 -14.52
C LYS A 353 -19.57 -0.35 -13.09
N TYR A 354 -20.40 0.05 -12.13
CA TYR A 354 -20.01 0.23 -10.73
C TYR A 354 -19.54 -1.08 -10.09
N LEU A 355 -20.15 -2.22 -10.45
CA LEU A 355 -19.72 -3.54 -9.96
C LEU A 355 -18.29 -3.88 -10.40
N LYS A 356 -17.83 -3.33 -11.53
CA LYS A 356 -16.48 -3.56 -12.08
C LYS A 356 -15.47 -2.47 -11.73
N ASP A 357 -15.92 -1.33 -11.22
CA ASP A 357 -15.07 -0.16 -10.99
C ASP A 357 -14.50 -0.18 -9.58
N ASP A 358 -13.23 -0.51 -9.42
CA ASP A 358 -12.53 -0.64 -8.13
C ASP A 358 -12.62 0.60 -7.24
N ALA A 359 -12.85 1.79 -7.81
CA ALA A 359 -13.08 2.99 -7.01
C ALA A 359 -14.37 2.89 -6.19
N VAL A 360 -15.39 2.16 -6.66
CA VAL A 360 -16.65 1.92 -5.95
C VAL A 360 -16.47 0.78 -4.96
N ASN A 361 -16.12 1.15 -3.73
CA ASN A 361 -15.93 0.23 -2.60
C ASN A 361 -17.25 -0.17 -1.90
N ALA A 362 -17.18 -1.14 -0.98
CA ALA A 362 -18.35 -1.68 -0.28
C ALA A 362 -19.14 -0.60 0.50
N TYR A 363 -18.46 0.37 1.11
CA TYR A 363 -19.14 1.46 1.82
C TYR A 363 -20.06 2.28 0.90
N ILE A 364 -19.64 2.56 -0.34
CA ILE A 364 -20.48 3.27 -1.31
C ILE A 364 -21.72 2.44 -1.65
N TRP A 365 -21.57 1.13 -1.83
CA TRP A 365 -22.71 0.24 -2.06
C TRP A 365 -23.68 0.20 -0.89
N HIS A 366 -23.17 0.18 0.34
CA HIS A 366 -24.01 0.29 1.55
C HIS A 366 -24.75 1.63 1.62
N CYS A 367 -24.12 2.74 1.24
CA CYS A 367 -24.79 4.03 1.11
C CYS A 367 -25.93 3.97 0.08
N LEU A 368 -25.65 3.42 -1.11
CA LEU A 368 -26.65 3.28 -2.18
C LEU A 368 -27.83 2.41 -1.73
N ALA A 369 -27.58 1.30 -1.06
CA ALA A 369 -28.62 0.39 -0.57
C ALA A 369 -29.45 1.00 0.56
N LYS A 370 -28.84 1.82 1.41
CA LYS A 370 -29.55 2.55 2.46
C LYS A 370 -30.45 3.64 1.90
N GLU A 371 -29.99 4.36 0.88
CA GLU A 371 -30.70 5.50 0.32
C GLU A 371 -31.73 5.09 -0.75
N ASN A 372 -31.44 4.05 -1.52
CA ASN A 372 -32.22 3.63 -2.69
C ASN A 372 -32.42 2.09 -2.73
N PRO A 373 -32.94 1.45 -1.67
CA PRO A 373 -32.96 -0.01 -1.54
C PRO A 373 -33.71 -0.71 -2.68
N ALA A 374 -34.96 -0.32 -2.94
CA ALA A 374 -35.81 -0.99 -3.92
C ALA A 374 -35.29 -0.90 -5.37
N PRO A 375 -34.96 0.30 -5.92
CA PRO A 375 -34.51 0.37 -7.30
C PRO A 375 -33.08 -0.19 -7.47
N LEU A 376 -32.24 -0.15 -6.43
CA LEU A 376 -30.94 -0.83 -6.44
C LEU A 376 -31.09 -2.34 -6.54
N MET A 377 -31.88 -2.97 -5.66
CA MET A 377 -32.05 -4.41 -5.67
C MET A 377 -32.68 -4.87 -6.99
N ALA A 378 -33.72 -4.19 -7.48
CA ALA A 378 -34.33 -4.51 -8.76
C ALA A 378 -33.34 -4.42 -9.95
N SER A 379 -32.40 -3.47 -9.92
CA SER A 379 -31.35 -3.37 -10.93
C SER A 379 -30.32 -4.50 -10.79
N LEU A 380 -29.88 -4.82 -9.57
CA LEU A 380 -28.99 -5.95 -9.31
C LEU A 380 -29.60 -7.28 -9.75
N GLU A 381 -30.90 -7.50 -9.50
CA GLU A 381 -31.62 -8.70 -9.96
C GLU A 381 -31.53 -8.86 -11.48
N ARG A 382 -31.80 -7.78 -12.22
CA ARG A 382 -31.71 -7.77 -13.70
C ARG A 382 -30.28 -7.93 -14.21
N VAL A 383 -29.31 -7.27 -13.58
CA VAL A 383 -27.89 -7.30 -14.00
C VAL A 383 -27.24 -8.65 -13.72
N LEU A 384 -27.64 -9.31 -12.62
CA LEU A 384 -27.05 -10.57 -12.16
C LEU A 384 -27.88 -11.80 -12.54
N ASP A 385 -29.07 -11.61 -13.12
CA ASP A 385 -30.03 -12.68 -13.42
C ASP A 385 -30.37 -13.52 -12.17
N ARG A 386 -30.61 -12.84 -11.04
CA ARG A 386 -30.97 -13.43 -9.74
C ARG A 386 -32.32 -12.87 -9.29
N SER A 387 -33.22 -13.71 -8.80
CA SER A 387 -34.49 -13.27 -8.23
C SER A 387 -34.42 -13.12 -6.71
N ASP A 388 -35.31 -12.30 -6.16
CA ASP A 388 -35.58 -12.15 -4.73
C ASP A 388 -34.38 -11.62 -3.94
N LEU A 389 -33.57 -10.75 -4.55
CA LEU A 389 -32.45 -10.11 -3.86
C LEU A 389 -32.95 -9.08 -2.85
N THR A 390 -32.41 -9.16 -1.64
CA THR A 390 -32.66 -8.21 -0.57
C THR A 390 -31.39 -7.46 -0.19
N ALA A 391 -31.53 -6.39 0.58
CA ALA A 391 -30.37 -5.65 1.08
C ALA A 391 -29.41 -6.50 1.93
N ASN A 392 -29.87 -7.61 2.51
CA ASN A 392 -29.02 -8.54 3.26
C ASN A 392 -28.11 -9.38 2.36
N ASP A 393 -28.46 -9.54 1.08
CA ASP A 393 -27.70 -10.31 0.11
C ASP A 393 -26.59 -9.46 -0.56
N LEU A 394 -26.52 -8.16 -0.24
CA LEU A 394 -25.59 -7.24 -0.89
C LEU A 394 -24.13 -7.62 -0.68
N ASP A 395 -23.73 -8.00 0.54
CA ASP A 395 -22.35 -8.38 0.81
C ASP A 395 -21.93 -9.62 0.01
N ASP A 396 -22.83 -10.59 -0.16
CA ASP A 396 -22.58 -11.76 -1.01
C ASP A 396 -22.43 -11.37 -2.49
N VAL A 397 -23.26 -10.42 -2.97
CA VAL A 397 -23.13 -9.88 -4.33
C VAL A 397 -21.79 -9.17 -4.52
N LEU A 398 -21.36 -8.38 -3.54
CA LEU A 398 -20.08 -7.67 -3.58
C LEU A 398 -18.90 -8.65 -3.61
N VAL A 399 -18.91 -9.67 -2.75
CA VAL A 399 -17.88 -10.73 -2.74
C VAL A 399 -17.83 -11.46 -4.08
N GLN A 400 -18.98 -11.80 -4.67
CA GLN A 400 -19.05 -12.42 -6.00
C GLN A 400 -18.51 -11.53 -7.12
N ALA A 401 -18.61 -10.21 -6.95
CA ALA A 401 -18.06 -9.20 -7.85
C ALA A 401 -16.59 -8.84 -7.55
N ASP A 402 -15.89 -9.64 -6.75
CA ASP A 402 -14.50 -9.41 -6.32
C ASP A 402 -14.31 -8.06 -5.57
N LYS A 403 -15.36 -7.56 -4.90
CA LYS A 403 -15.28 -6.36 -4.05
C LYS A 403 -14.89 -6.75 -2.63
N PRO A 404 -13.81 -6.16 -2.07
CA PRO A 404 -13.46 -6.39 -0.67
C PRO A 404 -14.55 -5.79 0.24
N LEU A 405 -14.90 -6.52 1.29
CA LEU A 405 -15.80 -6.02 2.35
C LEU A 405 -15.03 -5.32 3.47
N GLU A 406 -13.73 -5.57 3.57
CA GLU A 406 -12.85 -4.93 4.54
C GLU A 406 -12.00 -3.86 3.88
N PRO A 407 -11.78 -2.71 4.55
CA PRO A 407 -10.95 -1.65 4.02
C PRO A 407 -9.45 -1.99 4.09
N GLU A 408 -8.73 -1.66 3.03
CA GLU A 408 -7.26 -1.59 3.03
C GLU A 408 -6.79 -0.16 3.34
N LEU A 409 -5.51 -0.01 3.72
CA LEU A 409 -4.94 1.29 4.05
C LEU A 409 -5.05 2.25 2.84
N PRO A 410 -5.86 3.32 2.93
CA PRO A 410 -6.14 4.19 1.79
C PRO A 410 -4.93 5.02 1.35
N GLU A 411 -4.94 5.50 0.10
CA GLU A 411 -3.88 6.37 -0.45
C GLU A 411 -3.72 7.70 0.30
N ILE A 412 -4.78 8.16 0.98
CA ILE A 412 -4.73 9.39 1.79
C ILE A 412 -4.03 9.19 3.15
N ALA A 413 -3.74 7.95 3.53
CA ALA A 413 -3.02 7.68 4.77
C ALA A 413 -1.63 8.31 4.73
N SER A 414 -1.19 8.86 5.85
CA SER A 414 0.17 9.33 5.99
C SER A 414 1.16 8.18 5.78
N VAL A 415 2.32 8.52 5.23
CA VAL A 415 3.43 7.60 5.00
C VAL A 415 4.69 8.06 5.74
N PRO A 416 5.63 7.18 6.08
CA PRO A 416 6.90 7.59 6.65
C PRO A 416 7.60 8.67 5.82
N ILE A 417 8.22 9.65 6.49
CA ILE A 417 8.81 10.82 5.84
C ILE A 417 9.85 10.44 4.78
N HIS A 418 10.66 9.41 5.01
CA HIS A 418 11.66 8.97 4.03
C HIS A 418 11.01 8.45 2.74
N LEU A 419 9.84 7.80 2.83
CA LEU A 419 9.05 7.39 1.67
C LEU A 419 8.48 8.61 0.96
N HIS A 420 7.89 9.56 1.69
CA HIS A 420 7.37 10.80 1.12
C HIS A 420 8.45 11.53 0.30
N ASN A 421 9.62 11.76 0.91
CA ASN A 421 10.75 12.42 0.25
C ASN A 421 11.20 11.67 -0.99
N LEU A 422 11.30 10.33 -0.91
CA LEU A 422 11.67 9.49 -2.06
C LEU A 422 10.70 9.70 -3.23
N PHE A 423 9.39 9.70 -2.98
CA PHE A 423 8.38 9.89 -4.04
C PHE A 423 8.47 11.29 -4.65
N GLN A 424 8.64 12.34 -3.85
CA GLN A 424 8.81 13.71 -4.35
C GLN A 424 10.06 13.85 -5.24
N GLU A 425 11.19 13.33 -4.78
CA GLU A 425 12.45 13.37 -5.51
C GLU A 425 12.37 12.54 -6.82
N ALA A 426 11.73 11.37 -6.78
CA ALA A 426 11.50 10.55 -7.96
C ALA A 426 10.67 11.28 -9.04
N LEU A 427 9.60 11.97 -8.64
CA LEU A 427 8.78 12.77 -9.56
C LEU A 427 9.58 13.90 -10.22
N GLN A 428 10.46 14.56 -9.46
CA GLN A 428 11.31 15.63 -9.97
C GLN A 428 12.34 15.12 -10.98
N GLU A 429 13.03 14.02 -10.68
CA GLU A 429 14.00 13.43 -11.61
C GLU A 429 13.35 13.04 -12.95
N VAL A 430 12.14 12.47 -12.91
CA VAL A 430 11.37 12.14 -14.11
C VAL A 430 11.00 13.40 -14.89
N ASN A 431 10.49 14.43 -14.23
CA ASN A 431 10.11 15.69 -14.85
C ASN A 431 11.31 16.41 -15.50
N GLN A 432 12.47 16.45 -14.83
CA GLN A 432 13.71 17.01 -15.37
C GLN A 432 14.27 16.21 -16.56
N SER A 433 14.12 14.88 -16.55
CA SER A 433 14.56 14.03 -17.66
C SER A 433 13.71 14.24 -18.93
N SER A 434 12.41 14.52 -18.77
CA SER A 434 11.49 14.79 -19.88
C SER A 434 11.73 16.16 -20.53
N SER A 435 12.08 17.18 -19.74
CA SER A 435 12.42 18.52 -20.24
C SER A 435 13.78 18.54 -20.98
N LYS A 436 14.77 17.77 -20.50
CA LYS A 436 16.05 17.55 -21.21
C LYS A 436 15.91 16.76 -22.51
N LYS A 437 14.94 15.84 -22.62
CA LYS A 437 14.62 15.14 -23.90
C LYS A 437 13.95 16.06 -24.91
N LYS A 438 13.05 16.97 -24.48
CA LYS A 438 12.45 17.98 -25.38
C LYS A 438 13.47 19.01 -25.90
N SER A 439 14.52 19.33 -25.14
CA SER A 439 15.56 20.26 -25.60
C SER A 439 16.60 19.65 -26.56
N LYS A 440 16.78 18.31 -26.54
CA LYS A 440 17.66 17.62 -27.51
C LYS A 440 17.08 17.44 -28.91
N ASN A 441 15.75 17.57 -29.10
CA ASN A 441 15.10 17.49 -30.42
C ASN A 441 14.93 18.84 -31.14
N LYS A 442 15.52 19.93 -30.63
CA LYS A 442 15.56 21.24 -31.32
C LYS A 442 16.99 21.80 -31.37
N ARG A 443 17.82 21.29 -32.29
CA ARG A 443 19.07 21.91 -32.83
C ARG A 443 19.62 20.95 -33.90
N LYS A 444 19.89 21.25 -35.17
CA LYS A 444 19.79 22.44 -36.04
C LYS A 444 19.65 21.89 -37.47
N GLN A 445 18.61 22.27 -38.21
CA GLN A 445 18.63 22.16 -39.69
C GLN A 445 19.56 23.26 -40.19
N LYS A 446 20.64 22.88 -40.88
CA LYS A 446 21.66 23.79 -41.42
C LYS A 446 21.04 24.68 -42.50
N THR A 447 21.07 25.99 -42.30
CA THR A 447 20.99 26.96 -43.39
C THR A 447 22.36 27.05 -44.07
N GLY A 448 22.45 26.51 -45.28
CA GLY A 448 23.55 26.77 -46.21
C GLY A 448 23.15 27.93 -47.13
N PHE A 449 24.07 28.89 -47.29
CA PHE A 449 23.94 30.01 -48.23
C PHE A 449 23.95 29.55 -49.69
N ALA A 450 23.31 30.35 -50.55
CA ALA A 450 23.38 30.31 -52.00
C ALA A 450 24.80 30.60 -52.51
N VAL A 451 25.30 29.82 -53.49
CA VAL A 451 25.36 30.05 -54.94
C VAL A 451 25.60 28.70 -55.61
#